data_AF-E0P175-F1
#
_entry.id   AF-E0P175-F1
#
_cell.length_a   1.000
_cell.length_b   1.000
_cell.length_c   1.000
_cell.angle_alpha   90.00
_cell.angle_beta   90.00
_cell.angle_gamma   90.00
#
_symmetry.space_group_name_H-M   'P 1'
#
loop_
_entity.id
_entity.type
_entity.pdbx_description
1 polymer ?
#
loop_
_entity_poly.entity_id
_entity_poly.type
_entity_poly.pdbx_seq_one_letter_code
_entity_poly.pdbx_strand_id
1 'polypeptide(L)'
;MPRKAADAAAGELVAALMAGVERVAAEKVTAQMEELAGKVLEHLPELIYLPPPPADVPEERLLSVGEVARILGCSPATVGKRFETGELAYVLERGSDVRKVPYSWVVEYIHRLPRYTGKLKEKKEVKDA
;
A
#
# COMPACT_ATOMS: atom_id res chain seq x y z
N MET A 1 -16.31 73.88 28.43
CA MET A 1 -15.12 72.99 28.45
C MET A 1 -15.31 71.63 29.16
N PRO A 2 -16.19 71.39 30.15
CA PRO A 2 -16.23 70.10 30.87
C PRO A 2 -16.89 68.94 30.10
N ARG A 3 -17.87 69.20 29.23
CA ARG A 3 -18.55 68.16 28.43
C ARG A 3 -17.60 67.43 27.47
N LYS A 4 -16.71 68.16 26.78
CA LYS A 4 -15.74 67.55 25.84
C LYS A 4 -14.78 66.56 26.51
N ALA A 5 -14.38 66.81 27.75
CA ALA A 5 -13.51 65.90 28.49
C ALA A 5 -14.26 64.64 28.93
N ALA A 6 -15.54 64.78 29.33
CA ALA A 6 -16.39 63.64 29.65
C ALA A 6 -16.69 62.78 28.41
N ASP A 7 -16.94 63.40 27.25
CA ASP A 7 -17.19 62.69 25.99
C ASP A 7 -15.93 61.92 25.50
N ALA A 8 -14.74 62.51 25.67
CA ALA A 8 -13.47 61.84 25.35
C ALA A 8 -13.20 60.64 26.27
N ALA A 9 -13.39 60.81 27.58
CA ALA A 9 -13.23 59.71 28.54
C ALA A 9 -14.25 58.58 28.31
N ALA A 10 -15.49 58.91 27.91
CA ALA A 10 -16.48 57.94 27.52
C ALA A 10 -16.06 57.19 26.24
N GLY A 11 -15.47 57.87 25.26
CA GLY A 11 -14.93 57.27 24.04
C GLY A 11 -13.78 56.30 24.33
N GLU A 12 -12.85 56.66 25.21
CA GLU A 12 -11.74 55.79 25.62
C GLU A 12 -12.23 54.53 26.36
N LEU A 13 -13.22 54.69 27.24
CA LEU A 13 -13.83 53.56 27.94
C LEU A 13 -14.53 52.59 26.97
N VAL A 14 -15.28 53.11 26.00
CA VAL A 14 -15.94 52.29 24.97
C VAL A 14 -14.91 51.58 24.10
N ALA A 15 -13.83 52.25 23.70
CA ALA A 15 -12.75 51.64 22.92
C ALA A 15 -12.05 50.51 23.70
N ALA A 16 -11.75 50.72 24.99
CA ALA A 16 -11.18 49.71 25.85
C ALA A 16 -12.11 48.50 26.03
N LEU A 17 -13.42 48.74 26.15
CA LEU A 17 -14.43 47.69 26.26
C LEU A 17 -14.53 46.86 24.98
N MET A 18 -14.54 47.51 23.81
CA MET A 18 -14.58 46.83 22.51
C MET A 18 -13.33 45.97 22.28
N ALA A 19 -12.13 46.47 22.62
CA ALA A 19 -10.90 45.68 22.54
C ALA A 19 -10.94 44.46 23.49
N GLY A 20 -11.54 44.60 24.67
CA GLY A 20 -11.76 43.48 25.59
C GLY A 20 -12.71 42.42 25.01
N VAL A 21 -13.80 42.85 24.37
CA VAL A 21 -14.76 41.94 23.72
C VAL A 21 -14.13 41.18 22.56
N GLU A 22 -13.34 41.86 21.71
CA GLU A 22 -12.62 41.22 20.61
C GLU A 22 -11.65 40.14 21.08
N ARG A 23 -10.92 40.41 22.17
CA ARG A 23 -10.02 39.42 22.78
C ARG A 23 -10.76 38.19 23.30
N VAL A 24 -11.85 38.40 24.05
CA VAL A 24 -12.67 37.30 24.58
C VAL A 24 -13.32 36.49 23.45
N ALA A 25 -13.73 37.16 22.37
CA ALA A 25 -14.25 36.48 21.18
C ALA A 25 -13.17 35.62 20.51
N ALA A 26 -11.96 36.14 20.34
CA ALA A 26 -10.83 35.38 19.78
C ALA A 26 -10.48 34.16 20.63
N GLU A 27 -10.37 34.32 21.95
CA GLU A 27 -10.08 33.22 22.89
C GLU A 27 -11.18 32.13 22.85
N LYS A 28 -12.43 32.53 22.71
CA LYS A 28 -13.56 31.60 22.60
C LYS A 28 -13.55 30.83 21.27
N VAL A 29 -13.23 31.51 20.17
CA VAL A 29 -13.09 30.86 18.85
C VAL A 29 -11.95 29.85 18.87
N THR A 30 -10.80 30.19 19.46
CA THR A 30 -9.68 29.24 19.58
C THR A 30 -10.06 28.02 20.41
N ALA A 31 -10.73 28.20 21.55
CA ALA A 31 -11.18 27.09 22.39
C ALA A 31 -12.18 26.17 21.65
N GLN A 32 -13.11 26.76 20.89
CA GLN A 32 -14.07 25.98 20.10
C GLN A 32 -13.39 25.21 18.96
N MET A 33 -12.36 25.78 18.34
CA MET A 33 -11.59 25.09 17.28
C MET A 33 -10.77 23.93 17.85
N GLU A 34 -10.17 24.09 19.03
CA GLU A 34 -9.45 23.01 19.70
C GLU A 34 -10.39 21.86 20.11
N GLU A 35 -11.58 22.18 20.63
CA GLU A 35 -12.60 21.18 20.94
C GLU A 35 -13.06 20.43 19.69
N LEU A 36 -13.28 21.14 18.58
CA LEU A 36 -13.66 20.53 17.31
C LEU A 36 -12.55 19.64 16.75
N ALA A 37 -11.29 20.10 16.81
CA ALA A 37 -10.13 19.31 16.39
C ALA A 37 -10.01 18.02 17.21
N GLY A 38 -10.24 18.08 18.52
CA GLY A 38 -10.30 16.89 19.39
C GLY A 38 -11.35 15.88 18.91
N LYS A 39 -12.59 16.34 18.68
CA LYS A 39 -13.69 15.48 18.19
C LYS A 39 -13.40 14.88 16.82
N VAL A 40 -12.80 15.65 15.91
CA VAL A 40 -12.40 15.15 14.59
C VAL A 40 -11.35 14.05 14.73
N LEU A 41 -10.36 14.22 15.61
CA LEU A 41 -9.33 13.22 15.83
C LEU A 41 -9.86 11.94 16.49
N GLU A 42 -10.83 12.05 17.40
CA GLU A 42 -11.50 10.89 18.03
C GLU A 42 -12.28 10.05 17.02
N HIS A 43 -12.92 10.69 16.03
CA HIS A 43 -13.72 10.01 15.00
C HIS A 43 -12.95 9.69 13.72
N LEU A 44 -11.72 10.19 13.56
CA LEU A 44 -10.89 9.93 12.38
C LEU A 44 -10.63 8.42 12.13
N PRO A 45 -10.36 7.58 13.14
CA PRO A 45 -10.14 6.15 12.93
C PRO A 45 -11.36 5.43 12.33
N GLU A 46 -12.58 5.91 12.58
CA GLU A 46 -13.82 5.35 12.03
C GLU A 46 -13.98 5.67 10.53
N LEU A 47 -13.26 6.68 10.03
CA LEU A 47 -13.36 7.19 8.65
C LEU A 47 -12.17 6.82 7.77
N ILE A 48 -11.05 6.37 8.34
CA ILE A 48 -9.90 5.89 7.57
C ILE A 48 -10.12 4.42 7.17
N TYR A 49 -10.93 4.21 6.13
CA TYR A 49 -10.80 3.02 5.30
C TYR A 49 -9.66 3.28 4.30
N LEU A 50 -8.43 2.93 4.67
CA LEU A 50 -7.35 2.83 3.69
C LEU A 50 -7.51 1.46 3.02
N PRO A 51 -7.85 1.39 1.71
CA PRO A 51 -7.84 0.11 1.02
C PRO A 51 -6.44 -0.50 1.15
N PRO A 52 -6.33 -1.84 1.30
CA PRO A 52 -5.01 -2.47 1.31
C PRO A 52 -4.26 -2.04 0.05
N PRO A 53 -2.94 -1.80 0.14
CA PRO A 53 -2.15 -1.45 -1.02
C PRO A 53 -2.41 -2.50 -2.12
N PRO A 54 -2.60 -2.07 -3.38
CA PRO A 54 -2.83 -3.00 -4.47
C PRO A 54 -1.70 -4.03 -4.46
N ALA A 55 -2.05 -5.32 -4.59
CA ALA A 55 -1.05 -6.37 -4.64
C ALA A 55 -0.05 -6.02 -5.75
N ASP A 56 1.25 -6.06 -5.45
CA ASP A 56 2.30 -5.91 -6.46
C ASP A 56 2.04 -6.96 -7.54
N VAL A 57 1.54 -6.52 -8.69
CA VAL A 57 1.41 -7.37 -9.86
C VAL A 57 2.84 -7.72 -10.24
N PRO A 58 3.25 -9.00 -10.24
CA PRO A 58 4.59 -9.35 -10.66
C PRO A 58 4.79 -8.84 -12.08
N GLU A 59 5.64 -7.83 -12.26
CA GLU A 59 6.01 -7.37 -13.60
C GLU A 59 6.62 -8.55 -14.36
N GLU A 60 6.15 -8.77 -15.59
CA GLU A 60 6.70 -9.81 -16.46
C GLU A 60 8.20 -9.55 -16.64
N ARG A 61 9.03 -10.44 -16.10
CA ARG A 61 10.48 -10.27 -16.06
C ARG A 61 11.22 -11.56 -16.34
N LEU A 62 12.47 -11.41 -16.79
CA LEU A 62 13.40 -12.51 -16.97
C LEU A 62 13.97 -12.96 -15.63
N LEU A 63 13.54 -14.14 -15.18
CA LEU A 63 13.98 -14.76 -13.95
C LEU A 63 15.30 -15.49 -14.14
N SER A 64 16.20 -15.36 -13.18
CA SER A 64 17.35 -16.24 -13.02
C SER A 64 16.93 -17.65 -12.61
N VAL A 65 17.80 -18.63 -12.85
CA VAL A 65 17.58 -20.03 -12.42
C VAL A 65 17.29 -20.13 -10.91
N GLY A 66 17.94 -19.30 -10.10
CA GLY A 66 17.70 -19.26 -8.65
C GLY A 66 16.31 -18.71 -8.28
N GLU A 67 15.80 -17.73 -9.03
CA GLU A 67 14.42 -17.24 -8.84
C GLU A 67 13.39 -18.28 -9.26
N VAL A 68 13.59 -18.94 -10.39
CA VAL A 68 12.72 -20.04 -10.84
C VAL A 68 12.70 -21.17 -9.80
N ALA A 69 13.86 -21.53 -9.26
CA ALA A 69 13.97 -22.56 -8.22
C ALA A 69 13.17 -22.18 -6.96
N ARG A 70 13.21 -20.91 -6.54
CA ARG A 70 12.41 -20.40 -5.42
C ARG A 70 10.91 -20.48 -5.71
N ILE A 71 10.47 -20.09 -6.90
CA ILE A 71 9.05 -20.14 -7.29
C ILE A 71 8.55 -21.59 -7.31
N LEU A 72 9.33 -22.51 -7.87
CA LEU A 72 8.96 -23.92 -8.00
C LEU A 72 9.24 -24.75 -6.74
N GLY A 73 9.75 -24.14 -5.66
CA GLY A 73 10.08 -24.80 -4.41
C GLY A 73 11.10 -25.94 -4.55
N CYS A 74 12.07 -25.80 -5.46
CA CYS A 74 13.07 -26.84 -5.75
C CYS A 74 14.50 -26.28 -5.80
N SER A 75 15.48 -27.14 -6.08
CA SER A 75 16.88 -26.71 -6.19
C SER A 75 17.19 -26.13 -7.58
N PRO A 76 18.16 -25.20 -7.72
CA PRO A 76 18.60 -24.72 -9.03
C PRO A 76 19.09 -25.85 -9.96
N ALA A 77 19.69 -26.91 -9.40
CA ALA A 77 20.08 -28.09 -10.15
C ALA A 77 18.88 -28.85 -10.74
N THR A 78 17.76 -28.91 -10.00
CA THR A 78 16.50 -29.50 -10.51
C THR A 78 15.95 -28.68 -11.67
N VAL A 79 16.03 -27.34 -11.59
CA VAL A 79 15.64 -26.47 -12.71
C VAL A 79 16.55 -26.70 -13.92
N GLY A 80 17.86 -26.83 -13.70
CA GLY A 80 18.83 -27.19 -14.73
C GLY A 80 18.45 -28.48 -15.48
N LYS A 81 18.08 -29.53 -14.73
CA LYS A 81 17.61 -30.79 -15.33
C LYS A 81 16.34 -30.62 -16.16
N ARG A 82 15.40 -29.76 -15.74
CA ARG A 82 14.18 -29.47 -16.51
C ARG A 82 14.48 -28.74 -17.82
N PHE A 83 15.53 -27.92 -17.85
CA PHE A 83 16.02 -27.35 -19.10
C PHE A 83 16.60 -28.42 -20.02
N GLU A 84 17.41 -29.33 -19.47
CA GLU A 84 18.06 -30.42 -20.22
C GLU A 84 17.05 -31.43 -20.78
N THR A 85 15.98 -31.75 -20.04
CA THR A 85 14.91 -32.63 -20.50
C THR A 85 13.92 -31.95 -21.45
N GLY A 86 14.02 -30.63 -21.63
CA GLY A 86 13.08 -29.85 -22.42
C GLY A 86 11.71 -29.63 -21.75
N GLU A 87 11.57 -29.95 -20.47
CA GLU A 87 10.34 -29.68 -19.70
C GLU A 87 10.09 -28.19 -19.45
N LEU A 88 11.17 -27.41 -19.36
CA LEU A 88 11.11 -25.96 -19.17
C LEU A 88 12.00 -25.28 -20.20
N ALA A 89 11.45 -24.31 -20.92
CA ALA A 89 12.21 -23.50 -21.87
C ALA A 89 12.95 -22.36 -21.16
N TYR A 90 14.05 -21.92 -21.74
CA TYR A 90 14.81 -20.76 -21.28
C TYR A 90 15.20 -19.88 -22.47
N VAL A 91 15.49 -18.62 -22.19
CA VAL A 91 16.08 -17.66 -23.12
C VAL A 91 17.52 -17.37 -22.71
N LEU A 92 18.31 -16.95 -23.69
CA LEU A 92 19.67 -16.44 -23.52
C LEU A 92 19.69 -15.01 -24.01
N GLU A 93 20.25 -14.10 -23.21
CA GLU A 93 20.57 -12.76 -23.67
C GLU A 93 21.75 -12.83 -24.64
N ARG A 94 21.81 -11.89 -25.59
CA ARG A 94 22.84 -11.90 -26.63
C ARG A 94 24.24 -11.88 -26.01
N GLY A 95 25.02 -12.94 -26.23
CA GLY A 95 26.38 -13.07 -25.71
C GLY A 95 26.48 -13.55 -24.26
N SER A 96 25.38 -14.02 -23.66
CA SER A 96 25.35 -14.59 -22.33
C SER A 96 25.00 -16.07 -22.38
N ASP A 97 25.73 -16.87 -21.59
CA ASP A 97 25.40 -18.29 -21.35
C ASP A 97 24.49 -18.48 -20.14
N VAL A 98 24.01 -17.37 -19.54
CA VAL A 98 23.14 -17.39 -18.37
C VAL A 98 21.70 -17.60 -18.81
N ARG A 99 21.17 -18.79 -18.51
CA ARG A 99 19.78 -19.16 -18.76
C ARG A 99 18.83 -18.28 -17.94
N LYS A 100 17.84 -17.68 -18.61
CA LYS A 100 16.76 -16.89 -18.02
C LYS A 100 15.41 -17.46 -18.42
N VAL A 101 14.37 -17.26 -17.61
CA VAL A 101 13.02 -17.73 -17.92
C VAL A 101 12.03 -16.58 -17.71
N PRO A 102 11.18 -16.24 -18.70
CA PRO A 102 10.06 -15.33 -18.49
C PRO A 102 9.14 -15.83 -17.37
N TYR A 103 8.64 -14.94 -16.52
CA TYR A 103 7.75 -15.31 -15.41
C TYR A 103 6.49 -16.03 -15.92
N SER A 104 5.87 -15.52 -16.97
CA SER A 104 4.72 -16.15 -17.66
C SER A 104 4.96 -17.61 -18.02
N TRP A 105 6.14 -17.98 -18.50
CA TRP A 105 6.47 -19.35 -18.86
C TRP A 105 6.59 -20.28 -17.64
N VAL A 106 7.07 -19.75 -16.50
CA VAL A 106 7.07 -20.51 -15.25
C VAL A 106 5.64 -20.77 -14.79
N VAL A 107 4.76 -19.78 -14.91
CA VAL A 107 3.33 -19.91 -14.58
C VAL A 107 2.66 -20.92 -15.52
N GLU A 108 2.88 -20.84 -16.82
CA GLU A 108 2.40 -21.84 -17.79
C GLU A 108 2.88 -23.25 -17.46
N TYR A 109 4.16 -23.40 -17.11
CA TYR A 109 4.73 -24.67 -16.69
C TYR A 109 3.98 -25.23 -15.48
N ILE A 110 3.71 -24.41 -14.45
CA ILE A 110 2.95 -24.81 -13.26
C ILE A 110 1.55 -25.30 -13.66
N HIS A 111 0.87 -24.60 -14.57
CA HIS A 111 -0.47 -24.97 -15.02
C HIS A 111 -0.51 -26.24 -15.87
N ARG A 112 0.59 -26.58 -16.56
CA ARG A 112 0.72 -27.84 -17.32
C ARG A 112 1.05 -29.06 -16.45
N LEU A 113 1.37 -28.86 -15.18
CA LEU A 113 1.72 -30.00 -14.31
C LEU A 113 0.51 -30.91 -14.10
N PRO A 114 0.70 -32.24 -14.14
CA PRO A 114 -0.37 -33.18 -13.83
C PRO A 114 -0.94 -32.94 -12.44
N ARG A 115 -2.25 -32.76 -12.38
CA ARG A 115 -2.96 -32.53 -11.12
C ARG A 115 -3.41 -33.86 -10.55
N TYR A 116 -3.19 -34.08 -9.26
CA TYR A 116 -3.58 -35.31 -8.58
C TYR A 116 -4.45 -35.00 -7.37
N THR A 117 -5.37 -35.90 -7.04
CA THR A 117 -6.20 -35.85 -5.83
C THR A 117 -6.12 -37.16 -5.04
N GLY A 118 -6.52 -37.12 -3.76
CA GLY A 118 -6.45 -38.25 -2.83
C GLY A 118 -5.10 -38.39 -2.12
N LYS A 119 -4.89 -39.53 -1.44
CA LYS A 119 -3.62 -39.84 -0.74
C LYS A 119 -2.51 -40.08 -1.76
N LEU A 120 -1.26 -39.72 -1.45
CA LEU A 120 -0.12 -39.85 -2.37
C LEU A 120 0.06 -41.28 -2.94
N LYS A 121 -0.11 -42.32 -2.10
CA LYS A 121 -0.01 -43.72 -2.52
C LYS A 121 -1.18 -44.20 -3.38
N GLU A 122 -2.31 -43.51 -3.34
CA GLU A 122 -3.57 -43.84 -4.02
C GLU A 122 -4.00 -42.68 -4.95
N LYS A 123 -3.02 -41.90 -5.43
CA LYS A 123 -3.27 -40.65 -6.13
C LYS A 123 -4.04 -40.91 -7.42
N LYS A 124 -5.07 -40.10 -7.67
CA LYS A 124 -5.86 -40.14 -8.90
C LYS A 124 -5.55 -38.89 -9.70
N GLU A 125 -5.12 -39.05 -10.94
CA GLU A 125 -4.89 -37.92 -11.83
C GLU A 125 -6.23 -37.28 -12.21
N VAL A 126 -6.29 -35.95 -12.08
CA VAL A 126 -7.43 -35.14 -12.46
C VAL A 126 -7.20 -34.68 -13.90
N LYS A 127 -7.92 -35.30 -14.84
CA LYS A 127 -7.91 -34.86 -16.24
C LYS A 127 -8.60 -33.49 -16.32
N ASP A 128 -7.99 -32.55 -17.02
CA ASP A 128 -8.66 -31.31 -17.42
C ASP A 128 -9.88 -31.67 -18.29
N ALA A 129 -11.03 -31.08 -17.98
CA ALA A 129 -12.29 -31.27 -18.70
C ALA A 129 -12.33 -30.42 -19.97
#